data_AF-A0AAV0WHW7-F1
#
_entry.id   AF-A0AAV0WHW7-F1
#
_cell.length_a   1.000
_cell.length_b   1.000
_cell.length_c   1.000
_cell.angle_alpha   90.00
_cell.angle_beta   90.00
_cell.angle_gamma   90.00
#
_symmetry.space_group_name_H-M   'P 1'
#
loop_
_entity.id
_entity.type
_entity.pdbx_description
1 polymer ?
#
loop_
_entity_poly.entity_id
_entity_poly.type
_entity_poly.pdbx_seq_one_letter_code
_entity_poly.pdbx_strand_id
1 'polypeptide(L)'
;MLTQLLSYFQNNISNLVEINMDFNIDSLPLAKSSKQQFWPILCSILNLPKISDAVFPVGIYYDTHCKPSSIEEFMNPFITELLNILNSG
;
A
#
# COMPACT_ATOMS: atom_id res chain seq x y z
N MET A 1 -4.85 4.65 5.34
CA MET A 1 -3.43 4.26 5.44
C MET A 1 -2.54 5.08 4.52
N LEU A 2 -2.88 5.23 3.24
CA LEU A 2 -2.10 6.04 2.30
C LEU A 2 -2.07 7.53 2.68
N THR A 3 -3.19 8.10 3.14
CA THR A 3 -3.25 9.50 3.62
C THR A 3 -2.30 9.73 4.80
N GLN A 4 -2.14 8.75 5.68
CA GLN A 4 -1.21 8.85 6.81
C GLN A 4 0.26 8.85 6.33
N LEU A 5 0.58 8.02 5.34
CA LEU A 5 1.91 7.99 4.72
C LEU A 5 2.24 9.34 4.05
N LEU A 6 1.30 9.88 3.27
CA LEU A 6 1.46 11.18 2.62
C LEU A 6 1.56 12.32 3.63
N SER A 7 0.77 12.30 4.70
CA SER A 7 0.86 13.28 5.79
C SER A 7 2.21 13.21 6.51
N TYR A 8 2.74 12.01 6.74
CA TYR A 8 4.07 11.84 7.33
C TYR A 8 5.18 12.47 6.48
N PHE A 9 5.09 12.33 5.16
CA PHE A 9 6.04 12.93 4.21
C PHE A 9 5.62 14.32 3.68
N GLN A 10 4.64 14.98 4.30
CA GLN A 10 4.04 16.20 3.79
C GLN A 10 5.07 17.28 3.43
N ASN A 11 6.07 17.50 4.29
CA ASN A 11 7.12 18.49 4.07
C ASN A 11 8.07 18.13 2.91
N ASN A 12 8.16 16.85 2.56
CA ASN A 12 8.97 16.37 1.44
C ASN A 12 8.20 16.45 0.12
N ILE A 13 6.88 16.22 0.15
CA ILE A 13 6.02 16.23 -1.04
C ILE A 13 5.46 17.62 -1.37
N SER A 14 5.43 18.57 -0.43
CA SER A 14 4.78 19.88 -0.60
C SER A 14 5.34 20.73 -1.75
N ASN A 15 6.58 20.48 -2.16
CA ASN A 15 7.24 21.19 -3.26
C ASN A 15 7.19 20.43 -4.58
N LEU A 16 6.55 19.25 -4.61
CA LEU A 16 6.39 18.45 -5.81
C LEU A 16 5.13 18.88 -6.56
N VAL A 17 5.23 18.90 -7.89
CA VAL A 17 4.08 19.13 -8.78
C VAL A 17 3.25 17.85 -8.96
N GLU A 18 3.90 16.70 -8.83
CA GLU A 18 3.32 15.37 -9.02
C GLU A 18 3.96 14.41 -8.02
N ILE A 19 3.24 13.37 -7.60
CA ILE A 19 3.76 12.30 -6.75
C ILE A 19 3.64 10.99 -7.53
N ASN A 20 4.78 10.34 -7.78
CA ASN A 20 4.82 9.06 -8.50
C ASN A 20 4.88 7.93 -7.48
N MET A 21 3.87 7.06 -7.49
CA MET A 21 3.76 5.94 -6.56
C MET A 21 3.64 4.61 -7.30
N ASP A 22 4.37 3.62 -6.80
CA ASP A 22 4.23 2.22 -7.21
C ASP A 22 3.57 1.41 -6.11
N PHE A 23 2.69 0.50 -6.50
CA PHE A 23 2.01 -0.41 -5.59
C PHE A 23 2.30 -1.87 -5.96
N ASN A 24 2.56 -2.70 -4.94
CA ASN A 24 2.73 -4.14 -5.10
C ASN A 24 1.85 -4.90 -4.10
N ILE A 25 1.23 -5.99 -4.56
CA ILE A 25 0.34 -6.82 -3.76
C ILE A 25 0.66 -8.28 -4.07
N ASP A 26 1.53 -8.87 -3.26
CA ASP A 26 1.93 -10.26 -3.41
C ASP A 26 1.70 -11.03 -2.11
N SER A 27 1.40 -12.32 -2.23
CA SER A 27 1.21 -13.19 -1.07
C SER A 27 2.55 -13.43 -0.35
N LEU A 28 2.54 -13.34 0.97
CA LEU A 28 3.66 -13.64 1.84
C LEU A 28 3.32 -14.84 2.75
N PRO A 29 3.80 -16.06 2.42
CA PRO A 29 3.57 -17.24 3.24
C PRO A 29 4.13 -17.11 4.65
N LEU A 30 3.32 -17.43 5.67
CA LEU A 30 3.75 -17.34 7.07
C LEU A 30 4.51 -18.58 7.55
N ALA A 31 4.20 -19.75 7.00
CA ALA A 31 4.89 -20.99 7.30
C ALA A 31 4.88 -21.93 6.09
N LYS A 32 5.98 -22.67 5.89
CA LYS A 32 6.18 -23.58 4.73
C LYS A 32 5.10 -24.65 4.57
N SER A 33 4.47 -25.09 5.66
CA SER A 33 3.50 -26.20 5.68
C SER A 33 2.07 -25.75 5.95
N SER A 34 1.81 -24.44 6.02
CA SER A 34 0.48 -23.89 6.26
C SER A 34 0.00 -23.13 5.03
N LYS A 35 -1.32 -23.05 4.85
CA LYS A 35 -1.95 -22.19 3.84
C LYS A 35 -2.09 -20.73 4.30
N GLN A 36 -1.53 -20.38 5.47
CA GLN A 36 -1.64 -19.05 6.03
C GLN A 36 -0.71 -18.09 5.30
N GLN A 37 -1.25 -16.98 4.80
CA GLN A 37 -0.51 -15.98 4.05
C GLN A 37 -0.93 -14.58 4.48
N PHE A 38 0.04 -13.67 4.53
CA PHE A 38 -0.26 -12.25 4.46
C PHE A 38 -0.43 -11.81 3.01
N TRP A 39 -1.24 -10.78 2.84
CA TRP A 39 -1.46 -10.06 1.59
C TRP A 39 -1.21 -8.58 1.88
N PRO A 40 0.06 -8.15 1.96
CA PRO A 40 0.38 -6.75 2.12
C PRO A 40 0.07 -5.96 0.84
N ILE A 41 -0.43 -4.74 1.02
CA ILE A 41 -0.41 -3.71 -0.01
C ILE A 41 0.82 -2.86 0.27
N LEU A 42 1.80 -2.94 -0.60
CA LEU A 42 3.06 -2.24 -0.50
C LEU A 42 3.03 -1.00 -1.40
N CYS A 43 3.65 0.08 -0.95
CA CYS A 43 3.74 1.36 -1.66
C CYS A 43 5.18 1.87 -1.66
N SER A 44 5.64 2.43 -2.77
CA SER A 44 6.89 3.21 -2.86
C SER A 44 6.60 4.57 -3.50
N ILE A 45 7.33 5.62 -3.07
CA ILE A 45 7.27 6.96 -3.67
C ILE A 45 8.54 7.18 -4.47
N LEU A 46 8.41 7.12 -5.80
CA LEU A 46 9.54 7.03 -6.73
C LEU A 46 10.29 8.35 -6.89
N ASN A 47 9.57 9.47 -6.82
CA ASN A 47 10.11 10.80 -7.08
C ASN A 47 10.52 11.57 -5.81
N LEU A 48 10.75 10.84 -4.70
CA LEU A 48 11.39 11.36 -3.50
C LEU A 48 12.76 10.69 -3.30
N PRO A 49 13.88 11.32 -3.70
CA PRO A 49 15.22 10.70 -3.69
C PRO A 49 15.68 10.17 -2.33
N LYS A 50 15.17 10.71 -1.22
CA LYS A 50 15.53 10.25 0.13
C LYS A 50 14.89 8.92 0.53
N ILE A 51 13.81 8.52 -0.16
CA ILE A 51 13.00 7.35 0.18
C ILE A 51 12.64 6.51 -1.06
N SER A 52 13.27 6.75 -2.20
CA SER A 52 12.96 6.04 -3.45
C SER A 52 13.20 4.53 -3.35
N ASP A 53 14.10 4.11 -2.46
CA ASP A 53 14.40 2.70 -2.20
C ASP A 53 13.57 2.12 -1.03
N ALA A 54 12.69 2.93 -0.42
CA ALA A 54 11.88 2.52 0.71
C ALA A 54 10.52 1.98 0.24
N VAL A 55 10.08 0.88 0.86
CA VAL A 55 8.77 0.27 0.62
C VAL A 55 7.97 0.30 1.92
N PHE A 56 6.76 0.83 1.84
CA PHE A 56 5.87 1.02 2.99
C PHE A 56 4.66 0.10 2.89
N PRO A 57 4.34 -0.66 3.94
CA PRO A 57 3.06 -1.37 4.00
C PRO A 57 1.94 -0.35 4.24
N VAL A 58 1.08 -0.19 3.23
CA VAL A 58 -0.14 0.64 3.28
C VAL A 58 -1.41 -0.20 3.41
N GLY A 59 -1.27 -1.51 3.60
CA GLY A 59 -2.31 -2.46 4.00
C GLY A 59 -1.65 -3.79 4.39
N ILE A 60 -2.15 -4.47 5.42
CA ILE A 60 -1.73 -5.85 5.74
C ILE A 60 -2.97 -6.68 6.03
N TYR A 61 -3.23 -7.66 5.17
CA TYR A 61 -4.36 -8.56 5.29
C TYR A 61 -3.87 -9.98 5.55
N TYR A 62 -4.66 -10.78 6.24
CA TYR A 62 -4.32 -12.14 6.60
C TYR A 62 -5.40 -13.09 6.11
N ASP A 63 -4.98 -14.20 5.51
CA ASP A 63 -5.89 -15.25 5.07
C ASP A 63 -5.34 -16.64 5.41
N THR A 64 -6.24 -17.54 5.83
CA THR A 64 -5.91 -18.92 6.27
C THR A 64 -5.90 -19.93 5.12
N HIS A 65 -6.37 -19.56 3.93
CA HIS A 65 -6.67 -20.41 2.79
C HIS A 65 -5.92 -19.99 1.52
N CYS A 66 -4.71 -19.44 1.69
CA CYS A 66 -3.82 -18.91 0.66
C CYS A 66 -4.32 -17.66 -0.09
N LYS A 67 -5.61 -17.48 -0.34
CA LYS A 67 -6.14 -16.34 -1.09
C LYS A 67 -7.28 -15.67 -0.33
N PRO A 68 -7.37 -14.33 -0.36
CA PRO A 68 -8.47 -13.62 0.26
C PRO A 68 -9.79 -14.20 -0.24
N SER A 69 -10.66 -14.55 0.71
CA SER A 69 -12.01 -15.06 0.41
C SER A 69 -12.82 -14.06 -0.43
N SER A 70 -12.55 -12.76 -0.24
CA SER A 70 -13.09 -11.66 -1.02
C SER A 70 -11.98 -10.68 -1.37
N ILE A 71 -11.77 -10.44 -2.66
CA ILE A 71 -10.83 -9.40 -3.14
C ILE A 71 -11.32 -8.01 -2.71
N GLU A 72 -12.64 -7.84 -2.72
CA GLU A 72 -13.30 -6.57 -2.41
C GLU A 72 -13.06 -6.15 -0.96
N GLU A 73 -13.11 -7.09 -0.01
CA GLU A 73 -12.89 -6.79 1.41
C GLU A 73 -11.49 -6.22 1.67
N PHE A 74 -10.48 -6.68 0.93
CA PHE A 74 -9.11 -6.19 1.09
C PHE A 74 -8.80 -4.98 0.22
N MET A 75 -9.32 -4.92 -1.01
CA MET A 75 -8.98 -3.83 -1.96
C MET A 75 -9.85 -2.60 -1.81
N ASN A 76 -11.14 -2.73 -1.49
CA ASN A 76 -12.06 -1.58 -1.50
C ASN A 76 -11.62 -0.47 -0.54
N PRO A 77 -11.14 -0.74 0.69
CA PRO A 77 -10.64 0.31 1.57
C PRO A 77 -9.47 1.09 0.94
N PHE A 78 -8.51 0.37 0.35
CA PHE A 78 -7.35 0.97 -0.32
C PHE A 78 -7.75 1.78 -1.56
N ILE A 79 -8.58 1.21 -2.44
CA ILE A 79 -9.06 1.87 -3.66
C ILE A 79 -9.85 3.13 -3.31
N THR A 80 -10.71 3.06 -2.31
CA THR A 80 -11.53 4.20 -1.88
C THR A 80 -10.64 5.34 -1.37
N GLU A 81 -9.64 5.03 -0.54
CA GLU A 81 -8.68 6.02 -0.07
C GLU A 81 -7.86 6.62 -1.22
N LEU A 82 -7.37 5.80 -2.13
CA LEU A 82 -6.61 6.24 -3.31
C LEU A 82 -7.44 7.16 -4.20
N LEU A 83 -8.69 6.79 -4.49
CA LEU A 83 -9.60 7.62 -5.29
C LEU A 83 -9.90 8.95 -4.61
N ASN A 84 -10.07 8.97 -3.29
CA ASN A 84 -10.25 10.22 -2.55
C ASN A 84 -9.02 11.13 -2.69
N ILE A 85 -7.81 10.58 -2.58
CA ILE A 85 -6.56 11.35 -2.76
C ILE A 85 -6.46 11.89 -4.20
N LEU A 86 -6.78 11.08 -5.21
CA LEU A 86 -6.71 11.49 -6.62
C LEU A 86 -7.73 12.59 -6.95
N ASN A 87 -8.92 12.54 -6.35
CA ASN A 87 -10.01 13.47 -6.65
C ASN A 87 -10.00 14.74 -5.78
N SER A 88 -9.33 14.71 -4.63
CA SER A 88 -9.36 15.79 -3.62
C SER A 88 -7.97 16.29 -3.22
N GLY A 89 -6.94 15.96 -4.01
CA GLY A 89 -5.55 16.37 -3.79
C GLY A 89 -5.35 17.87 -3.66
#